data_AF-A0A846Y913-F1
#
_entry.id   AF-A0A846Y913-F1
#
_cell.length_a   1.000
_cell.length_b   1.000
_cell.length_c   1.000
_cell.angle_alpha   90.00
_cell.angle_beta   90.00
_cell.angle_gamma   90.00
#
_symmetry.space_group_name_H-M   'P 1'
#
loop_
_entity.id
_entity.type
_entity.pdbx_description
1 polymer ?
#
loop_
_entity_poly.entity_id
_entity_poly.type
_entity_poly.pdbx_seq_one_letter_code
_entity_poly.pdbx_strand_id
1 'polypeptide(L)'
;MQYDPELAHTAARDLEALADRLSTALREDGPLLRTEPAGGDEVSTRAADTLRRVGDSYNEASDLVVYELRKLAAVVRSQSAGILEMEHNNSIALGAAREVAG
;
A
#
# COMPACT_ATOMS: atom_id res chain seq x y z
N MET A 1 26.98 -3.20 -1.90
CA MET A 1 25.82 -2.40 -1.48
C MET A 1 25.49 -2.84 -0.07
N GLN A 2 25.50 -1.94 0.91
CA GLN A 2 25.19 -2.26 2.31
C GLN A 2 23.69 -2.05 2.56
N TYR A 3 23.06 -2.95 3.30
CA TYR A 3 21.66 -2.82 3.67
C TYR A 3 21.49 -1.70 4.71
N ASP A 4 20.47 -0.85 4.54
CA ASP A 4 20.14 0.25 5.45
C ASP A 4 18.74 -0.01 6.06
N PRO A 5 18.66 -0.50 7.32
CA PRO A 5 17.39 -0.80 7.97
C PRO A 5 16.54 0.45 8.25
N GLU A 6 17.16 1.60 8.49
CA GLU A 6 16.44 2.84 8.78
C GLU A 6 15.77 3.39 7.52
N LEU A 7 16.47 3.30 6.39
CA LEU A 7 15.90 3.64 5.08
C LEU A 7 14.70 2.73 4.74
N ALA A 8 14.83 1.42 4.99
CA ALA A 8 13.73 0.48 4.73
C ALA A 8 12.52 0.74 5.64
N HIS A 9 12.75 1.04 6.92
CA HIS A 9 11.69 1.40 7.85
C HIS A 9 10.98 2.70 7.43
N THR A 10 11.76 3.70 7.02
CA THR A 10 11.23 4.97 6.51
C THR A 10 10.37 4.75 5.27
N ALA A 11 10.87 3.97 4.29
CA ALA A 11 10.12 3.64 3.08
C ALA A 11 8.79 2.92 3.38
N ALA A 12 8.77 1.98 4.33
CA ALA A 12 7.54 1.32 4.75
C ALA A 12 6.53 2.30 5.37
N ARG A 13 6.99 3.25 6.19
CA ARG A 13 6.15 4.30 6.79
C ARG A 13 5.60 5.25 5.73
N ASP A 14 6.40 5.63 4.75
CA ASP A 14 5.98 6.52 3.67
C ASP A 14 4.89 5.88 2.79
N LEU A 15 5.00 4.57 2.53
CA LEU A 15 3.97 3.80 1.82
C LEU A 15 2.64 3.77 2.58
N GLU A 16 2.66 3.64 3.91
CA GLU A 16 1.45 3.72 4.72
C GLU A 16 0.85 5.11 4.74
N ALA A 17 1.68 6.14 4.93
CA ALA A 17 1.22 7.52 4.89
C ALA A 17 0.61 7.88 3.51
N LEU A 18 1.13 7.29 2.43
CA LEU A 18 0.52 7.41 1.11
C LEU A 18 -0.82 6.68 1.03
N ALA A 19 -0.91 5.45 1.54
CA ALA A 19 -2.15 4.68 1.56
C ALA A 19 -3.26 5.39 2.35
N ASP A 20 -2.93 6.00 3.48
CA ASP A 20 -3.90 6.70 4.33
C ASP A 20 -4.38 8.00 3.71
N ARG A 21 -3.48 8.78 3.10
CA ARG A 21 -3.85 9.97 2.33
C ARG A 21 -4.74 9.63 1.14
N LEU A 22 -4.38 8.60 0.38
CA LEU A 22 -5.17 8.14 -0.76
C LEU A 22 -6.55 7.65 -0.30
N SER A 23 -6.61 6.79 0.72
CA SER A 23 -7.87 6.28 1.25
C SER A 23 -8.78 7.40 1.78
N THR A 24 -8.20 8.46 2.33
CA THR A 24 -8.95 9.63 2.79
C THR A 24 -9.53 10.43 1.63
N ALA A 25 -8.70 10.79 0.64
CA ALA A 25 -9.17 11.49 -0.56
C ALA A 25 -10.27 10.72 -1.29
N LEU A 26 -10.12 9.39 -1.45
CA LEU A 26 -11.13 8.54 -2.09
C LEU A 26 -12.47 8.54 -1.34
N ARG A 27 -12.43 8.55 -0.01
CA ARG A 27 -13.66 8.63 0.80
C ARG A 27 -14.35 9.99 0.69
N GLU A 28 -13.58 11.05 0.56
CA GLU A 28 -14.09 12.42 0.38
C GLU A 28 -14.70 12.62 -1.02
N ASP A 29 -14.06 12.09 -2.05
CA ASP A 29 -14.46 12.28 -3.44
C ASP A 29 -15.47 11.24 -3.96
N GLY A 30 -15.59 10.08 -3.32
CA GLY A 30 -16.49 8.99 -3.73
C GLY A 30 -17.95 9.42 -4.02
N PRO A 31 -18.58 10.31 -3.23
CA PRO A 31 -19.92 10.81 -3.54
C PRO A 31 -20.03 11.58 -4.85
N LEU A 32 -18.94 12.22 -5.32
CA LEU A 32 -18.92 12.99 -6.58
C LEU A 32 -19.09 12.09 -7.81
N LEU A 33 -18.83 10.79 -7.67
CA LEU A 33 -18.98 9.80 -8.74
C LEU A 33 -20.43 9.34 -8.94
N ARG A 34 -21.37 9.82 -8.12
CA ARG A 34 -22.81 9.54 -8.27
C ARG A 34 -23.46 10.59 -9.16
N THR A 35 -23.35 10.38 -10.47
CA THR A 35 -23.98 11.26 -11.47
C THR A 35 -25.49 11.01 -11.54
N GLU A 36 -26.26 12.09 -11.45
CA GLU A 36 -27.72 12.08 -11.68
C GLU A 36 -28.04 12.22 -13.18
N PRO A 37 -29.18 11.68 -13.66
CA PRO A 37 -29.66 11.92 -15.01
C PRO A 37 -29.88 13.41 -15.28
N ALA A 38 -29.46 13.88 -16.46
CA ALA A 38 -29.69 15.27 -16.88
C ALA A 38 -31.17 15.58 -17.20
N GLY A 39 -31.99 14.53 -17.38
CA GLY A 39 -33.41 14.59 -17.72
C GLY A 39 -34.09 13.23 -17.58
N GLY A 40 -35.41 13.20 -17.76
CA GLY A 40 -36.21 11.97 -17.63
C GLY A 40 -36.26 11.09 -18.88
N ASP A 41 -35.54 11.45 -19.94
CA ASP A 41 -35.46 10.64 -21.14
C ASP A 41 -34.53 9.43 -20.93
N GLU A 42 -34.71 8.41 -21.78
CA GLU A 42 -33.95 7.15 -21.70
C GLU A 42 -32.45 7.35 -21.91
N VAL A 43 -32.04 8.33 -22.74
CA VAL A 43 -30.63 8.59 -23.03
C VAL A 43 -29.96 9.19 -21.80
N SER A 44 -30.58 10.20 -21.18
CA SER A 44 -30.11 10.81 -19.93
C SER A 44 -29.98 9.78 -18.81
N THR A 45 -30.97 8.90 -18.67
CA THR A 45 -30.96 7.82 -17.67
C THR A 45 -29.81 6.84 -17.93
N ARG A 46 -29.68 6.34 -19.17
CA ARG A 46 -28.64 5.38 -19.55
C ARG A 46 -27.23 5.96 -19.48
N ALA A 47 -27.07 7.25 -19.77
CA ALA A 47 -25.81 7.95 -19.63
C ALA A 47 -25.39 8.04 -18.15
N ALA A 48 -26.31 8.45 -17.26
CA ALA A 48 -26.07 8.46 -15.83
C ALA A 48 -25.74 7.06 -15.28
N ASP A 49 -26.47 6.01 -15.69
CA ASP A 49 -26.18 4.63 -15.32
C ASP A 49 -24.76 4.19 -15.71
N THR A 50 -24.31 4.60 -16.90
CA THR A 50 -22.98 4.26 -17.38
C THR A 50 -21.90 4.98 -16.60
N LEU A 51 -22.08 6.28 -16.30
CA LEU A 51 -21.16 7.04 -15.48
C LEU A 51 -21.09 6.51 -14.04
N ARG A 52 -22.22 6.12 -13.45
CA ARG A 52 -22.26 5.47 -12.13
C ARG A 52 -21.48 4.16 -12.11
N ARG A 53 -21.63 3.31 -13.13
CA ARG A 53 -20.82 2.09 -13.25
C ARG A 53 -19.32 2.38 -13.38
N VAL A 54 -18.94 3.42 -14.12
CA VAL A 54 -17.54 3.88 -14.17
C VAL A 54 -17.07 4.32 -12.78
N GLY A 55 -17.91 5.06 -12.05
CA GLY A 55 -17.66 5.43 -10.65
C GLY A 55 -17.47 4.23 -9.73
N ASP A 56 -18.32 3.21 -9.84
CA ASP A 56 -18.21 1.97 -9.06
C ASP A 56 -16.90 1.22 -9.36
N SER A 57 -16.55 1.04 -10.64
CA SER A 57 -15.28 0.43 -11.03
C SER A 57 -14.07 1.25 -10.61
N TYR A 58 -14.16 2.58 -10.63
CA TYR A 58 -13.11 3.45 -10.12
C TYR A 58 -12.90 3.27 -8.62
N ASN A 59 -13.98 3.20 -7.83
CA ASN A 59 -13.91 2.96 -6.38
C ASN A 59 -13.27 1.59 -6.08
N GLU A 60 -13.68 0.54 -6.77
CA GLU A 60 -13.11 -0.80 -6.60
C GLU A 60 -11.60 -0.83 -6.92
N ALA A 61 -11.20 -0.24 -8.05
CA ALA A 61 -9.79 -0.14 -8.41
C ALA A 61 -8.99 0.68 -7.39
N SER A 62 -9.59 1.75 -6.86
CA SER A 62 -8.97 2.63 -5.89
C SER A 62 -8.75 1.95 -4.54
N ASP A 63 -9.73 1.18 -4.07
CA ASP A 63 -9.60 0.37 -2.85
C ASP A 63 -8.49 -0.69 -2.99
N LEU A 64 -8.38 -1.31 -4.17
CA LEU A 64 -7.30 -2.26 -4.47
C LEU A 64 -5.92 -1.60 -4.39
N VAL A 65 -5.75 -0.38 -4.91
CA VAL A 65 -4.47 0.34 -4.83
C VAL A 65 -4.09 0.63 -3.37
N VAL A 66 -5.03 1.09 -2.55
CA VAL A 66 -4.79 1.32 -1.10
C VAL A 66 -4.35 0.03 -0.41
N TYR A 67 -5.00 -1.09 -0.74
CA TYR A 67 -4.63 -2.41 -0.21
C TYR A 67 -3.21 -2.81 -0.62
N GLU A 68 -2.85 -2.67 -1.89
CA GLU A 68 -1.51 -3.04 -2.37
C GLU A 68 -0.40 -2.14 -1.78
N LEU A 69 -0.65 -0.85 -1.55
CA LEU A 69 0.31 0.02 -0.85
C LEU A 69 0.60 -0.47 0.58
N ARG A 70 -0.45 -0.85 1.31
CA ARG A 70 -0.31 -1.40 2.68
C ARG A 70 0.44 -2.74 2.67
N LYS A 71 0.15 -3.58 1.69
CA LYS A 71 0.83 -4.86 1.50
C LYS A 71 2.31 -4.66 1.16
N LEU A 72 2.65 -3.70 0.29
CA LEU A 72 4.05 -3.35 0.01
C LEU A 72 4.78 -2.89 1.27
N ALA A 73 4.17 -2.02 2.09
CA ALA A 73 4.75 -1.61 3.37
C ALA A 73 5.01 -2.79 4.31
N ALA A 74 4.05 -3.73 4.41
CA ALA A 74 4.20 -4.94 5.20
C ALA A 74 5.32 -5.85 4.68
N VAL A 75 5.44 -6.00 3.36
CA VAL A 75 6.51 -6.78 2.72
C VAL A 75 7.87 -6.16 3.02
N VAL A 76 8.02 -4.84 2.90
CA VAL A 76 9.28 -4.14 3.22
C VAL A 76 9.69 -4.43 4.66
N ARG A 77 8.78 -4.29 5.63
CA ARG A 77 9.08 -4.61 7.04
C ARG A 77 9.47 -6.06 7.26
N SER A 78 8.75 -6.98 6.62
CA SER A 78 9.02 -8.41 6.76
C SER A 78 10.42 -8.74 6.24
N GLN A 79 10.82 -8.17 5.10
CA GLN A 79 12.17 -8.35 4.57
C GLN A 79 13.22 -7.71 5.47
N SER A 80 12.95 -6.51 5.99
CA SER A 80 13.85 -5.83 6.93
C SER A 80 14.10 -6.62 8.20
N ALA A 81 13.05 -7.18 8.80
CA ALA A 81 13.15 -8.02 9.98
C ALA A 81 13.97 -9.29 9.70
N GLY A 82 13.73 -9.94 8.57
CA GLY A 82 14.48 -11.15 8.18
C GLY A 82 15.97 -10.88 7.98
N ILE A 83 16.33 -9.75 7.36
CA ILE A 83 17.75 -9.38 7.19
C ILE A 83 18.43 -9.13 8.53
N LEU A 84 17.79 -8.39 9.44
CA LEU A 84 18.34 -8.11 10.77
C LEU A 84 18.51 -9.39 11.60
N GLU A 85 17.59 -10.34 11.50
CA GLU A 85 17.71 -11.65 12.15
C GLU A 85 18.90 -12.44 11.59
N MET A 86 19.08 -12.45 10.27
CA MET A 86 20.23 -13.10 9.63
C MET A 86 21.56 -12.48 10.07
N GLU A 87 21.65 -11.15 10.15
CA GLU A 87 22.85 -10.45 10.64
C GLU A 87 23.15 -10.76 12.10
N HIS A 88 22.12 -10.79 12.95
CA HIS A 88 22.26 -11.17 14.35
C HIS A 88 22.80 -12.60 14.51
N ASN A 89 22.22 -13.56 13.81
CA ASN A 89 22.66 -14.97 13.84
C ASN A 89 24.10 -15.13 13.35
N ASN A 90 24.48 -14.41 12.29
CA ASN A 90 25.86 -14.40 11.79
C ASN A 90 26.83 -13.83 12.83
N SER A 91 26.46 -12.77 13.54
CA SER A 91 27.32 -12.17 14.57
C SER A 91 27.58 -13.14 15.74
N ILE A 92 26.56 -13.89 16.17
CA ILE A 92 26.67 -14.93 17.20
C ILE A 92 27.60 -16.05 16.73
N ALA A 93 27.39 -16.57 15.52
CA ALA A 93 28.18 -17.65 14.97
C ALA A 93 29.67 -17.28 14.84
N LEU A 94 29.95 -16.03 14.40
CA LEU A 94 31.31 -15.52 14.31
C LEU A 94 31.96 -15.32 15.70
N GLY A 95 31.20 -14.88 16.70
CA GLY A 95 31.67 -14.77 18.09
C GLY A 95 32.07 -16.14 18.65
N ALA A 96 31.20 -17.15 18.49
CA ALA A 96 31.47 -18.51 18.93
C ALA A 96 32.69 -19.12 18.22
N ALA A 97 32.82 -18.91 16.89
CA ALA A 97 33.99 -19.40 16.14
C ALA A 97 35.32 -18.79 16.63
N ARG A 98 35.29 -17.53 17.09
CA ARG A 98 36.48 -16.84 17.62
C ARG A 98 36.88 -17.34 19.00
N GLU A 99 35.92 -17.71 19.85
CA GLU A 99 36.18 -18.32 21.16
C GLU A 99 36.76 -19.74 21.05
N VAL A 100 36.40 -20.50 20.01
CA VAL A 100 36.93 -21.86 19.78
C VAL A 100 38.35 -21.83 19.19
N ALA A 101 38.74 -20.73 18.54
CA ALA A 101 40.03 -20.58 17.87
C ALA A 101 41.13 -19.89 18.72
N GLY A 102 40.78 -19.39 19.91
CA GLY A 102 41.69 -18.74 20.87
C GLY A 102 42.00 -19.63 22.07
#